data_AF-A0A2H6B8D3-F1
#
_entry.id   AF-A0A2H6B8D3-F1
#
_cell.length_a   1.000
_cell.length_b   1.000
_cell.length_c   1.000
_cell.angle_alpha   90.00
_cell.angle_beta   90.00
_cell.angle_gamma   90.00
#
_symmetry.space_group_name_H-M   'P 1'
#
loop_
_entity.id
_entity.type
_entity.pdbx_description
1 polymer ?
#
loop_
_entity_poly.entity_id
_entity_poly.type
_entity_poly.pdbx_seq_one_letter_code
_entity_poly.pdbx_strand_id
1 'polypeptide(L)'
;MATDTSPQGTILVGTSSWADPGFVAEWYPPDLPARDRLRWYAERFAAVEVNSTFYALPSRAVVRRWAEETPPGFVFDVKAHRVLSRHAAPPASLPRDLRGIAKTNARGRVLLTPELEARLAERLADVVRPLAEQGKLGAILVQLTPAFDPDRFALDELDRLLYALAPHHVAIELRNRKWVGEERLDDTLAWFRERGATFVCVDAPPGDHVTIMPPLDAVTRADLAYMRLHGRNTDGYLRGRTVAERFGWRYSDDELAEIAARARRLAREARAVHVMFNNNRGDDAPTAAARLRALLGQIESAPPAAGASTSGATPTAARPVSRLPSDEPPRLWQERVDDPTAGAR
;
A
#
# COMPACT_ATOMS: atom_id res chain seq x y z
N MET A 1 -4.79 16.34 -33.52
CA MET A 1 -4.95 16.26 -32.06
C MET A 1 -3.57 16.37 -31.46
N ALA A 2 -3.27 17.46 -30.74
CA ALA A 2 -1.96 17.65 -30.13
C ALA A 2 -1.79 16.62 -29.01
N THR A 3 -0.73 15.82 -29.08
CA THR A 3 -0.31 14.93 -28.00
C THR A 3 0.12 15.80 -26.82
N ASP A 4 -0.61 15.74 -25.72
CA ASP A 4 -0.22 16.37 -24.45
C ASP A 4 1.18 15.85 -24.06
N THR A 5 2.16 16.73 -24.15
CA THR A 5 3.60 16.46 -23.94
C THR A 5 4.05 16.86 -22.53
N SER A 6 3.11 17.19 -21.65
CA SER A 6 3.40 17.44 -20.24
C SER A 6 4.08 16.21 -19.63
N PRO A 7 5.18 16.36 -18.88
CA PRO A 7 5.83 15.22 -18.24
C PRO A 7 4.85 14.56 -17.26
N GLN A 8 4.41 13.34 -17.59
CA GLN A 8 3.54 12.54 -16.73
C GLN A 8 4.39 11.77 -15.72
N GLY A 9 3.89 11.68 -14.49
CA GLY A 9 4.43 10.84 -13.43
C GLY A 9 4.44 9.36 -13.81
N THR A 10 5.31 8.60 -13.15
CA THR A 10 5.47 7.16 -13.41
C THR A 10 4.37 6.37 -12.72
N ILE A 11 3.62 5.57 -13.47
CA ILE A 11 2.59 4.67 -12.92
C ILE A 11 3.21 3.30 -12.67
N LEU A 12 3.28 2.88 -11.41
CA LEU A 12 3.76 1.57 -10.98
C LEU A 12 2.57 0.67 -10.66
N VAL A 13 2.42 -0.42 -11.41
CA VAL A 13 1.33 -1.39 -11.21
C VAL A 13 1.88 -2.64 -10.54
N GLY A 14 1.19 -3.09 -9.49
CA GLY A 14 1.52 -4.28 -8.73
C GLY A 14 0.32 -4.90 -8.04
N THR A 15 0.58 -5.84 -7.14
CA THR A 15 -0.43 -6.56 -6.36
C THR A 15 -0.12 -6.47 -4.88
N SER A 16 -1.15 -6.64 -4.05
CA SER A 16 -1.09 -6.67 -2.59
C SER A 16 -0.70 -8.05 -2.05
N SER A 17 0.26 -8.69 -2.70
CA SER A 17 0.96 -9.93 -2.32
C SER A 17 1.85 -10.38 -3.49
N TRP A 18 2.83 -11.24 -3.23
CA TRP A 18 3.46 -12.12 -4.25
C TRP A 18 3.43 -13.60 -3.82
N ALA A 19 2.82 -13.90 -2.69
CA ALA A 19 2.81 -15.25 -2.12
C ALA A 19 1.41 -15.63 -1.63
N ASP A 20 0.38 -15.01 -2.19
CA ASP A 20 -1.00 -15.35 -1.89
C ASP A 20 -1.26 -16.81 -2.31
N PRO A 21 -1.94 -17.63 -1.48
CA PRO A 21 -2.25 -19.00 -1.82
C PRO A 21 -2.97 -19.17 -3.17
N GLY A 22 -3.84 -18.23 -3.55
CA GLY A 22 -4.51 -18.23 -4.86
C GLY A 22 -3.52 -18.05 -6.01
N PHE A 23 -2.54 -17.17 -5.85
CA PHE A 23 -1.50 -16.96 -6.87
C PHE A 23 -0.65 -18.21 -7.03
N VAL A 24 -0.30 -18.86 -5.92
CA VAL A 24 0.48 -20.11 -5.91
C VAL A 24 -0.27 -21.24 -6.60
N ALA A 25 -1.58 -21.31 -6.43
CA ALA A 25 -2.40 -22.34 -7.03
C ALA A 25 -2.70 -22.11 -8.52
N GLU A 26 -2.92 -20.86 -8.95
CA GLU A 26 -3.54 -20.56 -10.24
C GLU A 26 -2.68 -19.69 -11.18
N TRP A 27 -1.69 -18.96 -10.66
CA TRP A 27 -0.91 -18.00 -11.46
C TRP A 27 0.56 -18.40 -11.65
N TYR A 28 1.19 -18.94 -10.62
CA TYR A 28 2.58 -19.40 -10.69
C TYR A 28 2.71 -20.71 -11.47
N PRO A 29 3.87 -20.98 -12.09
CA PRO A 29 4.18 -22.31 -12.61
C PRO A 29 4.04 -23.36 -11.50
N PRO A 30 3.46 -24.55 -11.79
CA PRO A 30 3.14 -25.55 -10.75
C PRO A 30 4.30 -25.93 -9.84
N ASP A 31 5.52 -26.01 -10.38
CA ASP A 31 6.71 -26.46 -9.65
C ASP A 31 7.59 -25.31 -9.15
N LEU A 32 7.12 -24.05 -9.19
CA LEU A 32 7.94 -22.91 -8.79
C LEU A 32 8.18 -22.90 -7.27
N PRO A 33 9.44 -23.04 -6.81
CA PRO A 33 9.74 -23.07 -5.38
C PRO A 33 9.41 -21.74 -4.70
N ALA A 34 8.97 -21.80 -3.44
CA ALA A 34 8.58 -20.61 -2.67
C ALA A 34 9.66 -19.52 -2.62
N ARG A 35 10.93 -19.91 -2.55
CA ARG A 35 12.09 -19.00 -2.55
C ARG A 35 12.28 -18.23 -3.87
N ASP A 36 11.77 -18.75 -4.98
CA ASP A 36 11.98 -18.18 -6.33
C ASP A 36 10.79 -17.31 -6.77
N ARG A 37 9.67 -17.34 -6.02
CA ARG A 37 8.44 -16.61 -6.35
C ARG A 37 8.60 -15.10 -6.42
N LEU A 38 9.40 -14.50 -5.53
CA LEU A 38 9.63 -13.06 -5.54
C LEU A 38 10.42 -12.63 -6.78
N ARG A 39 11.45 -13.40 -7.16
CA ARG A 39 12.22 -13.15 -8.39
C ARG A 39 11.34 -13.24 -9.62
N TRP A 40 10.57 -14.33 -9.71
CA TRP A 40 9.63 -14.55 -10.80
C TRP A 40 8.54 -13.47 -10.88
N TYR A 41 8.07 -12.99 -9.72
CA TYR A 41 7.13 -11.86 -9.63
C TYR A 41 7.76 -10.57 -10.15
N ALA A 42 9.00 -10.29 -9.75
CA ALA A 42 9.71 -9.06 -10.11
C ALA A 42 10.14 -8.99 -11.59
N GLU A 43 10.11 -10.12 -12.30
CA GLU A 43 10.18 -10.16 -13.77
C GLU A 43 8.87 -9.69 -14.44
N ARG A 44 7.77 -9.52 -13.70
CA ARG A 44 6.44 -9.23 -14.26
C ARG A 44 5.85 -7.93 -13.76
N PHE A 45 6.26 -7.45 -12.60
CA PHE A 45 5.76 -6.20 -12.02
C PHE A 45 6.93 -5.36 -11.49
N ALA A 46 6.73 -4.05 -11.46
CA ALA A 46 7.73 -3.11 -10.96
C ALA A 46 7.52 -2.77 -9.47
N ALA A 47 6.39 -3.16 -8.89
CA ALA A 47 6.10 -2.91 -7.50
C ALA A 47 5.27 -4.02 -6.85
N VAL A 48 5.32 -4.11 -5.53
CA VAL A 48 4.48 -4.99 -4.72
C VAL A 48 4.12 -4.36 -3.39
N GLU A 49 2.91 -4.63 -2.89
CA GLU A 49 2.53 -4.28 -1.53
C GLU A 49 2.67 -5.50 -0.60
N VAL A 50 3.54 -5.35 0.41
CA VAL A 50 3.84 -6.35 1.44
C VAL A 50 2.76 -6.33 2.51
N ASN A 51 1.91 -7.36 2.52
CA ASN A 51 0.84 -7.51 3.52
C ASN A 51 1.25 -8.35 4.74
N SER A 52 2.31 -9.16 4.67
CA SER A 52 2.70 -10.07 5.77
C SER A 52 3.06 -9.33 7.05
N THR A 53 3.64 -8.13 6.93
CA THR A 53 3.99 -7.21 8.02
C THR A 53 2.79 -6.76 8.86
N PHE A 54 1.58 -6.78 8.29
CA PHE A 54 0.34 -6.53 9.03
C PHE A 54 0.14 -7.53 10.17
N TYR A 55 0.54 -8.79 9.96
CA TYR A 55 0.35 -9.88 10.91
C TYR A 55 1.54 -10.10 11.83
N ALA A 56 2.76 -9.94 11.31
CA ALA A 56 4.00 -10.07 12.07
C ALA A 56 5.13 -9.35 11.34
N LEU A 57 5.98 -8.64 12.08
CA LEU A 57 7.16 -8.02 11.49
C LEU A 57 8.22 -9.09 11.15
N PRO A 58 8.73 -9.14 9.90
CA PRO A 58 9.83 -10.01 9.53
C PRO A 58 11.14 -9.53 10.16
N SER A 59 12.18 -10.37 10.09
CA SER A 59 13.52 -9.94 10.49
C SER A 59 14.13 -9.01 9.42
N ARG A 60 15.07 -8.14 9.84
CA ARG A 60 15.84 -7.29 8.93
C ARG A 60 16.57 -8.11 7.85
N ALA A 61 17.01 -9.33 8.17
CA ALA A 61 17.67 -10.22 7.22
C ALA A 61 16.72 -10.70 6.11
N VAL A 62 15.44 -10.98 6.44
CA VAL A 62 14.42 -11.34 5.44
C VAL A 62 14.14 -10.16 4.51
N VAL A 63 13.99 -8.95 5.07
CA VAL A 63 13.73 -7.75 4.26
C VAL A 63 14.92 -7.38 3.37
N ARG A 64 16.15 -7.53 3.88
CA ARG A 64 17.38 -7.35 3.07
C ARG A 64 17.40 -8.31 1.88
N ARG A 65 17.03 -9.57 2.09
CA ARG A 65 16.93 -10.56 1.00
C ARG A 65 15.91 -10.16 -0.05
N TRP A 66 14.74 -9.63 0.32
CA TRP A 66 13.77 -9.12 -0.66
C TRP A 66 14.37 -8.01 -1.53
N ALA A 67 15.15 -7.11 -0.92
CA ALA A 67 15.85 -6.06 -1.64
C ALA A 67 16.90 -6.64 -2.60
N GLU A 68 17.67 -7.65 -2.19
CA GLU A 68 18.70 -8.29 -3.02
C GLU A 68 18.13 -9.16 -4.16
N GLU A 69 16.95 -9.74 -3.98
CA GLU A 69 16.33 -10.65 -4.96
C GLU A 69 15.54 -9.94 -6.06
N THR A 70 15.36 -8.62 -5.97
CA THR A 70 14.58 -7.84 -6.94
C THR A 70 15.47 -6.94 -7.80
N PRO A 71 15.08 -6.59 -9.03
CA PRO A 71 15.86 -5.68 -9.88
C PRO A 71 16.01 -4.27 -9.27
N PRO A 72 17.01 -3.48 -9.71
CA PRO A 72 17.07 -2.04 -9.42
C PRO A 72 15.77 -1.36 -9.86
N GLY A 73 15.29 -0.40 -9.06
CA GLY A 73 14.04 0.32 -9.33
C GLY A 73 12.75 -0.42 -8.96
N PHE A 74 12.81 -1.69 -8.52
CA PHE A 74 11.64 -2.38 -7.97
C PHE A 74 11.21 -1.77 -6.64
N VAL A 75 9.91 -1.51 -6.48
CA VAL A 75 9.35 -0.80 -5.32
C VAL A 75 8.54 -1.72 -4.42
N PHE A 76 8.74 -1.58 -3.11
CA PHE A 76 7.95 -2.22 -2.08
C PHE A 76 7.16 -1.18 -1.30
N ASP A 77 5.84 -1.32 -1.29
CA ASP A 77 5.00 -0.67 -0.28
C ASP A 77 4.80 -1.64 0.88
N VAL A 78 4.98 -1.18 2.11
CA VAL A 78 4.97 -2.07 3.28
C VAL A 78 3.80 -1.74 4.19
N LYS A 79 2.88 -2.68 4.37
CA LYS A 79 1.75 -2.48 5.27
C LYS A 79 2.21 -2.44 6.72
N ALA A 80 1.78 -1.42 7.47
CA ALA A 80 2.06 -1.31 8.88
C ALA A 80 1.48 -2.48 9.68
N HIS A 81 2.14 -2.84 10.78
CA HIS A 81 1.63 -3.85 11.69
C HIS A 81 0.25 -3.44 12.21
N ARG A 82 -0.71 -4.37 12.25
CA ARG A 82 -2.14 -4.11 12.50
C ARG A 82 -2.46 -3.26 13.73
N VAL A 83 -1.61 -3.32 14.76
CA VAL A 83 -1.74 -2.49 15.97
C VAL A 83 -1.61 -1.01 15.62
N LEU A 84 -0.59 -0.64 14.84
CA LEU A 84 -0.35 0.76 14.41
C LEU A 84 -1.50 1.29 13.54
N SER A 85 -2.26 0.41 12.88
CA SER A 85 -3.41 0.79 12.07
C SER A 85 -4.75 0.63 12.78
N ARG A 86 -4.73 0.67 14.12
CA ARG A 86 -5.90 0.63 15.01
C ARG A 86 -6.75 -0.65 14.90
N HIS A 87 -6.23 -1.72 14.32
CA HIS A 87 -6.91 -3.02 14.27
C HIS A 87 -6.68 -3.83 15.55
N ALA A 88 -7.68 -4.63 15.92
CA ALA A 88 -7.55 -5.54 17.05
C ALA A 88 -6.44 -6.59 16.80
N ALA A 89 -5.59 -6.80 17.80
CA ALA A 89 -4.49 -7.74 17.76
C ALA A 89 -4.38 -8.55 19.05
N PRO A 90 -4.17 -9.88 19.03
CA PRO A 90 -3.59 -10.58 20.17
C PRO A 90 -2.14 -10.15 20.44
N PRO A 91 -1.68 -10.13 21.71
CA PRO A 91 -0.29 -9.85 22.07
C PRO A 91 0.74 -10.72 21.36
N ALA A 92 0.36 -11.95 20.99
CA ALA A 92 1.24 -12.89 20.30
C ALA A 92 1.74 -12.42 18.92
N SER A 93 1.10 -11.45 18.26
CA SER A 93 1.64 -10.88 17.02
C SER A 93 2.72 -9.83 17.24
N LEU A 94 2.83 -9.27 18.45
CA LEU A 94 3.87 -8.30 18.73
C LEU A 94 5.25 -8.98 18.68
N PRO A 95 6.29 -8.24 18.25
CA PRO A 95 7.68 -8.62 18.46
C PRO A 95 7.90 -9.07 19.91
N ARG A 96 8.68 -10.14 20.12
CA ARG A 96 8.81 -10.80 21.44
C ARG A 96 9.21 -9.83 22.54
N ASP A 97 10.12 -8.91 22.23
CA ASP A 97 10.64 -7.87 23.11
C ASP A 97 9.59 -6.82 23.51
N LEU A 98 8.56 -6.61 22.69
CA LEU A 98 7.49 -5.63 22.97
C LEU A 98 6.29 -6.22 23.72
N ARG A 99 6.25 -7.54 23.91
CA ARG A 99 5.13 -8.20 24.59
C ARG A 99 5.03 -7.82 26.08
N GLY A 100 6.15 -7.52 26.72
CA GLY A 100 6.19 -7.17 28.15
C GLY A 100 5.57 -5.82 28.48
N ILE A 101 5.56 -4.88 27.54
CA ILE A 101 4.95 -3.54 27.71
C ILE A 101 3.50 -3.48 27.21
N ALA A 102 3.01 -4.54 26.57
CA ALA A 102 1.69 -4.56 25.97
C ALA A 102 0.60 -4.69 27.04
N LYS A 103 -0.32 -3.71 27.05
CA LYS A 103 -1.57 -3.81 27.82
C LYS A 103 -2.67 -4.41 26.95
N THR A 104 -3.66 -5.04 27.55
CA THR A 104 -4.82 -5.60 26.84
C THR A 104 -6.14 -5.12 27.42
N ASN A 105 -7.18 -5.10 26.59
CA ASN A 105 -8.55 -4.91 27.05
C ASN A 105 -9.13 -6.21 27.63
N ALA A 106 -10.36 -6.14 28.15
CA ALA A 106 -11.07 -7.30 28.73
C ALA A 106 -11.27 -8.48 27.75
N ARG A 107 -11.12 -8.26 26.43
CA ARG A 107 -11.21 -9.30 25.38
C ARG A 107 -9.83 -9.84 24.97
N GLY A 108 -8.77 -9.51 25.71
CA GLY A 108 -7.40 -9.94 25.43
C GLY A 108 -6.80 -9.32 24.16
N ARG A 109 -7.32 -8.17 23.70
CA ARG A 109 -6.77 -7.44 22.55
C ARG A 109 -5.85 -6.33 23.02
N VAL A 110 -4.73 -6.17 22.33
CA VAL A 110 -3.72 -5.13 22.61
C VAL A 110 -4.37 -3.75 22.61
N LEU A 111 -4.10 -2.98 23.67
CA LEU A 111 -4.36 -1.55 23.76
C LEU A 111 -3.12 -0.81 23.26
N LEU A 112 -3.30 0.11 22.32
CA LEU A 112 -2.20 0.87 21.77
C LEU A 112 -1.89 2.07 22.68
N THR A 113 -0.91 1.89 23.57
CA THR A 113 -0.37 2.96 24.41
C THR A 113 0.65 3.78 23.61
N PRO A 114 0.92 5.05 23.99
CA PRO A 114 1.94 5.87 23.32
C PRO A 114 3.32 5.20 23.30
N GLU A 115 3.72 4.56 24.41
CA GLU A 115 4.98 3.82 24.48
C GLU A 115 5.01 2.64 23.49
N LEU A 116 3.94 1.84 23.44
CA LEU A 116 3.88 0.70 22.52
C LEU A 116 3.87 1.17 21.05
N GLU A 117 3.16 2.26 20.76
CA GLU A 117 3.10 2.86 19.43
C GLU A 117 4.49 3.29 18.95
N ALA A 118 5.19 4.09 19.76
CA ALA A 118 6.54 4.55 19.44
C ALA A 118 7.49 3.38 19.19
N ARG A 119 7.55 2.41 20.12
CA ARG A 119 8.49 1.27 20.03
C ARG A 119 8.17 0.33 18.86
N LEU A 120 6.89 0.14 18.55
CA LEU A 120 6.48 -0.69 17.42
C LEU A 120 6.72 0.03 16.08
N ALA A 121 6.51 1.34 16.01
CA ALA A 121 6.82 2.15 14.83
C ALA A 121 8.33 2.19 14.56
N GLU A 122 9.15 2.39 15.59
CA GLU A 122 10.62 2.28 15.50
C GLU A 122 11.05 0.91 14.98
N ARG A 123 10.44 -0.17 15.49
CA ARG A 123 10.73 -1.53 15.03
C ARG A 123 10.36 -1.71 13.55
N LEU A 124 9.22 -1.18 13.12
CA LEU A 124 8.82 -1.23 11.71
C LEU A 124 9.80 -0.46 10.83
N ALA A 125 10.17 0.77 11.20
CA ALA A 125 11.15 1.59 10.49
C ALA A 125 12.51 0.89 10.37
N ASP A 126 12.99 0.23 11.43
CA ASP A 126 14.23 -0.55 11.39
C ASP A 126 14.14 -1.77 10.46
N VAL A 127 13.02 -2.48 10.50
CA VAL A 127 12.79 -3.68 9.67
C VAL A 127 12.78 -3.33 8.18
N VAL A 128 12.18 -2.19 7.79
CA VAL A 128 12.12 -1.75 6.38
C VAL A 128 13.38 -1.01 5.92
N ARG A 129 14.30 -0.68 6.83
CA ARG A 129 15.53 0.06 6.53
C ARG A 129 16.33 -0.51 5.35
N PRO A 130 16.50 -1.83 5.16
CA PRO A 130 17.23 -2.35 4.00
C PRO A 130 16.58 -1.98 2.66
N LEU A 131 15.25 -1.93 2.58
CA LEU A 131 14.54 -1.47 1.38
C LEU A 131 14.79 0.02 1.16
N ALA A 132 14.70 0.81 2.24
CA ALA A 132 15.01 2.23 2.17
C ALA A 132 16.45 2.43 1.67
N GLU A 133 17.47 1.90 2.35
CA GLU A 133 18.89 2.00 2.00
C GLU A 133 19.18 1.70 0.51
N GLN A 134 18.46 0.75 -0.10
CA GLN A 134 18.59 0.39 -1.51
C GLN A 134 17.69 1.18 -2.49
N GLY A 135 16.94 2.17 -2.00
CA GLY A 135 16.02 2.98 -2.83
C GLY A 135 14.77 2.24 -3.27
N LYS A 136 14.36 1.18 -2.55
CA LYS A 136 13.25 0.29 -2.92
C LYS A 136 12.02 0.40 -2.02
N LEU A 137 12.05 1.21 -0.97
CA LEU A 137 10.87 1.47 -0.14
C LEU A 137 10.04 2.59 -0.78
N GLY A 138 8.79 2.28 -1.16
CA GLY A 138 7.81 3.23 -1.69
C GLY A 138 7.15 4.02 -0.57
N ALA A 139 6.19 3.39 0.11
CA ALA A 139 5.52 3.93 1.28
C ALA A 139 5.28 2.86 2.36
N ILE A 140 5.11 3.32 3.59
CA ILE A 140 4.51 2.53 4.68
C ILE A 140 3.00 2.74 4.62
N LEU A 141 2.25 1.69 4.28
CA LEU A 141 0.79 1.73 4.19
C LEU A 141 0.16 1.55 5.58
N VAL A 142 -0.54 2.58 6.05
CA VAL A 142 -1.39 2.55 7.24
C VAL A 142 -2.86 2.48 6.79
N GLN A 143 -3.32 1.25 6.54
CA GLN A 143 -4.75 1.02 6.32
C GLN A 143 -5.48 0.96 7.66
N LEU A 144 -6.29 1.98 7.96
CA LEU A 144 -7.05 2.08 9.20
C LEU A 144 -8.25 1.13 9.21
N THR A 145 -8.68 0.74 10.40
CA THR A 145 -9.93 -0.04 10.58
C THR A 145 -11.14 0.86 10.33
N PRO A 146 -12.27 0.35 9.82
CA PRO A 146 -13.51 1.13 9.73
C PRO A 146 -14.03 1.66 11.08
N ALA A 147 -13.58 1.07 12.19
CA ALA A 147 -13.91 1.54 13.54
C ALA A 147 -13.19 2.85 13.91
N PHE A 148 -12.17 3.26 13.17
CA PHE A 148 -11.57 4.58 13.28
C PHE A 148 -12.44 5.55 12.48
N ASP A 149 -13.45 6.12 13.14
CA ASP A 149 -14.45 7.01 12.57
C ASP A 149 -14.34 8.43 13.16
N PRO A 150 -14.78 9.46 12.42
CA PRO A 150 -14.61 10.85 12.83
C PRO A 150 -15.49 11.27 14.03
N ASP A 151 -16.44 10.44 14.49
CA ASP A 151 -17.26 10.77 15.65
C ASP A 151 -16.53 10.41 16.96
N ARG A 152 -15.53 9.52 16.89
CA ARG A 152 -14.79 8.99 18.06
C ARG A 152 -13.30 9.29 18.04
N PHE A 153 -12.75 9.58 16.87
CA PHE A 153 -11.32 9.77 16.68
C PHE A 153 -11.03 11.04 15.90
N ALA A 154 -9.82 11.57 16.07
CA ALA A 154 -9.27 12.68 15.28
C ALA A 154 -8.08 12.20 14.44
N LEU A 155 -7.88 12.79 13.25
CA LEU A 155 -6.72 12.46 12.41
C LEU A 155 -5.39 12.80 13.09
N ASP A 156 -5.33 13.87 13.89
CA ASP A 156 -4.14 14.28 14.66
C ASP A 156 -3.63 13.20 15.62
N GLU A 157 -4.45 12.21 15.99
CA GLU A 157 -3.99 11.04 16.74
C GLU A 157 -2.93 10.21 15.98
N LEU A 158 -2.77 10.43 14.67
CA LEU A 158 -1.78 9.77 13.84
C LEU A 158 -0.45 10.53 13.81
N ASP A 159 -0.36 11.76 14.33
CA ASP A 159 0.84 12.59 14.24
C ASP A 159 2.06 11.92 14.90
N ARG A 160 1.88 11.29 16.06
CA ARG A 160 2.95 10.53 16.74
C ARG A 160 3.46 9.38 15.88
N LEU A 161 2.56 8.69 15.18
CA LEU A 161 2.93 7.60 14.28
C LEU A 161 3.69 8.13 13.06
N LEU A 162 3.21 9.22 12.44
CA LEU A 162 3.86 9.86 11.31
C LEU A 162 5.28 10.33 11.70
N TYR A 163 5.42 10.95 12.86
CA TYR A 163 6.70 11.37 13.41
C TYR A 163 7.65 10.18 13.63
N ALA A 164 7.17 9.09 14.23
CA ALA A 164 7.99 7.91 14.50
C ALA A 164 8.44 7.17 13.22
N LEU A 165 7.63 7.23 12.15
CA LEU A 165 7.93 6.60 10.86
C LEU A 165 8.74 7.48 9.91
N ALA A 166 8.93 8.76 10.22
CA ALA A 166 9.79 9.63 9.43
C ALA A 166 11.22 9.02 9.31
N PRO A 167 11.97 9.32 8.23
CA PRO A 167 11.57 10.10 7.07
C PRO A 167 10.86 9.26 5.99
N HIS A 168 10.28 8.09 6.34
CA HIS A 168 9.59 7.26 5.36
C HIS A 168 8.25 7.87 4.95
N HIS A 169 7.88 7.76 3.67
CA HIS A 169 6.53 8.11 3.23
C HIS A 169 5.51 7.23 3.94
N VAL A 170 4.41 7.84 4.38
CA VAL A 170 3.28 7.13 4.95
C VAL A 170 2.08 7.35 4.04
N ALA A 171 1.49 6.25 3.57
CA ALA A 171 0.24 6.25 2.83
C ALA A 171 -0.89 5.78 3.74
N ILE A 172 -1.94 6.57 3.93
CA ILE A 172 -3.04 6.24 4.85
C ILE A 172 -4.29 5.91 4.03
N GLU A 173 -4.85 4.72 4.28
CA GLU A 173 -6.14 4.31 3.72
C GLU A 173 -7.21 4.42 4.80
N LEU A 174 -8.12 5.39 4.62
CA LEU A 174 -9.33 5.53 5.42
C LEU A 174 -10.35 4.46 4.99
N ARG A 175 -11.02 3.85 5.97
CA ARG A 175 -12.00 2.78 5.75
C ARG A 175 -13.38 3.06 6.31
N ASN A 176 -13.60 4.31 6.69
CA ASN A 176 -14.88 4.83 7.11
C ASN A 176 -15.22 6.03 6.24
N ARG A 177 -16.28 5.91 5.42
CA ARG A 177 -16.65 6.94 4.43
C ARG A 177 -16.99 8.29 5.06
N LYS A 178 -17.34 8.34 6.35
CA LYS A 178 -17.63 9.60 7.05
C LYS A 178 -16.45 10.57 7.03
N TRP A 179 -15.22 10.08 6.92
CA TRP A 179 -14.04 10.94 6.79
C TRP A 179 -14.03 11.77 5.49
N VAL A 180 -14.70 11.28 4.45
CA VAL A 180 -14.74 11.89 3.11
C VAL A 180 -16.17 12.25 2.72
N GLY A 181 -17.03 12.51 3.72
CA GLY A 181 -18.33 13.11 3.49
C GLY A 181 -18.19 14.56 3.04
N GLU A 182 -19.23 15.09 2.38
CA GLU A 182 -19.24 16.42 1.76
C GLU A 182 -18.75 17.54 2.71
N GLU A 183 -19.20 17.52 3.98
CA GLU A 183 -18.83 18.53 4.98
C GLU A 183 -17.39 18.41 5.52
N ARG A 184 -16.71 17.28 5.30
CA ARG A 184 -15.40 16.99 5.91
C ARG A 184 -14.28 16.76 4.90
N LEU A 185 -14.61 16.62 3.62
CA LEU A 185 -13.66 16.23 2.59
C LEU A 185 -12.46 17.19 2.52
N ASP A 186 -12.73 18.49 2.50
CA ASP A 186 -11.68 19.50 2.35
C ASP A 186 -10.74 19.51 3.56
N ASP A 187 -11.28 19.50 4.78
CA ASP A 187 -10.49 19.43 6.02
C ASP A 187 -9.66 18.15 6.11
N THR A 188 -10.25 17.01 5.74
CA THR A 188 -9.53 15.73 5.67
C THR A 188 -8.37 15.82 4.68
N LEU A 189 -8.59 16.28 3.45
CA LEU A 189 -7.52 16.38 2.46
C LEU A 189 -6.47 17.44 2.83
N ALA A 190 -6.87 18.54 3.48
CA ALA A 190 -5.96 19.55 4.01
C ALA A 190 -5.02 18.96 5.07
N TRP A 191 -5.56 18.20 6.03
CA TRP A 191 -4.77 17.51 7.04
C TRP A 191 -3.68 16.61 6.41
N PHE A 192 -4.04 15.81 5.40
CA PHE A 192 -3.09 14.96 4.70
C PHE A 192 -1.96 15.77 4.05
N ARG A 193 -2.28 16.88 3.37
CA ARG A 193 -1.30 17.77 2.73
C ARG A 193 -0.37 18.40 3.75
N GLU A 194 -0.92 18.94 4.84
CA GLU A 194 -0.16 19.61 5.90
C GLU A 194 0.83 18.68 6.60
N ARG A 195 0.45 17.42 6.84
CA ARG A 195 1.31 16.41 7.48
C ARG A 195 2.22 15.69 6.50
N GLY A 196 2.08 15.96 5.20
CA GLY A 196 2.80 15.24 4.15
C GLY A 196 2.48 13.74 4.13
N ALA A 197 1.23 13.35 4.40
CA ALA A 197 0.78 11.98 4.26
C ALA A 197 0.17 11.75 2.87
N THR A 198 0.33 10.54 2.31
CA THR A 198 -0.31 10.16 1.04
C THR A 198 -1.72 9.64 1.31
N PHE A 199 -2.72 10.27 0.71
CA PHE A 199 -4.10 9.74 0.68
C PHE A 199 -4.19 8.55 -0.27
N VAL A 200 -4.66 7.41 0.24
CA VAL A 200 -4.91 6.23 -0.60
C VAL A 200 -6.28 6.34 -1.24
N CYS A 201 -6.29 6.45 -2.57
CA CYS A 201 -7.48 6.41 -3.40
C CYS A 201 -7.99 4.97 -3.48
N VAL A 202 -9.20 4.71 -3.03
CA VAL A 202 -9.75 3.35 -2.92
C VAL A 202 -10.69 3.09 -4.10
N ASP A 203 -10.45 2.01 -4.84
CA ASP A 203 -11.48 1.42 -5.71
C ASP A 203 -12.20 0.32 -4.94
N ALA A 204 -13.50 0.48 -4.80
CA ALA A 204 -14.40 -0.33 -4.00
C ALA A 204 -15.72 -0.54 -4.75
N PRO A 205 -16.55 -1.53 -4.37
CA PRO A 205 -17.89 -1.69 -4.90
C PRO A 205 -18.74 -0.42 -4.76
N PRO A 206 -19.77 -0.23 -5.61
CA PRO A 206 -20.77 0.80 -5.37
C PRO A 206 -21.57 0.49 -4.10
N GLY A 207 -21.92 1.54 -3.35
CA GLY A 207 -22.75 1.44 -2.16
C GLY A 207 -22.62 2.64 -1.23
N ASP A 208 -23.54 2.74 -0.28
CA ASP A 208 -23.63 3.78 0.75
C ASP A 208 -23.21 3.30 2.15
N HIS A 209 -23.00 1.98 2.32
CA HIS A 209 -22.56 1.40 3.58
C HIS A 209 -21.27 2.06 4.08
N VAL A 210 -21.17 2.27 5.41
CA VAL A 210 -20.11 3.06 6.04
C VAL A 210 -18.68 2.61 5.70
N THR A 211 -18.50 1.33 5.41
CA THR A 211 -17.21 0.71 5.07
C THR A 211 -16.87 0.75 3.58
N ILE A 212 -17.81 1.12 2.72
CA ILE A 212 -17.62 1.28 1.28
C ILE A 212 -17.20 2.73 1.06
N MET A 213 -15.95 2.92 0.64
CA MET A 213 -15.41 4.25 0.34
C MET A 213 -15.97 4.75 -1.00
N PRO A 214 -16.35 6.04 -1.11
CA PRO A 214 -16.75 6.60 -2.39
C PRO A 214 -15.57 6.61 -3.38
N PRO A 215 -15.84 6.64 -4.69
CA PRO A 215 -14.79 6.77 -5.71
C PRO A 215 -14.18 8.17 -5.65
N LEU A 216 -13.15 8.33 -4.83
CA LEU A 216 -12.44 9.58 -4.61
C LEU A 216 -10.97 9.39 -4.97
N ASP A 217 -10.53 10.16 -5.96
CA ASP A 217 -9.14 10.28 -6.36
C ASP A 217 -8.61 11.64 -5.90
N ALA A 218 -7.55 11.66 -5.10
CA ALA A 218 -6.96 12.89 -4.58
C ALA A 218 -5.43 12.79 -4.51
N VAL A 219 -4.76 13.86 -4.94
CA VAL A 219 -3.31 14.02 -4.78
C VAL A 219 -3.06 14.93 -3.57
N THR A 220 -2.42 14.35 -2.56
CA THR A 220 -2.08 15.05 -1.30
C THR A 220 -0.58 15.28 -1.15
N ARG A 221 0.23 14.68 -2.03
CA ARG A 221 1.66 14.96 -2.19
C ARG A 221 2.05 14.95 -3.67
N ALA A 222 2.95 15.84 -4.07
CA ALA A 222 3.43 15.94 -5.44
C ALA A 222 4.37 14.80 -5.86
N ASP A 223 4.91 14.02 -4.92
CA ASP A 223 5.82 12.91 -5.20
C ASP A 223 5.13 11.55 -5.35
N LEU A 224 4.03 11.33 -4.63
CA LEU A 224 3.33 10.05 -4.60
C LEU A 224 1.81 10.20 -4.52
N ALA A 225 1.11 9.59 -5.49
CA ALA A 225 -0.29 9.21 -5.37
C ALA A 225 -0.40 7.68 -5.24
N TYR A 226 -1.43 7.20 -4.55
CA TYR A 226 -1.57 5.77 -4.24
C TYR A 226 -3.01 5.32 -4.49
N MET A 227 -3.20 4.26 -5.28
CA MET A 227 -4.47 3.60 -5.54
C MET A 227 -4.45 2.16 -4.99
N ARG A 228 -5.51 1.77 -4.27
CA ARG A 228 -5.75 0.37 -3.86
C ARG A 228 -7.06 -0.16 -4.41
N LEU A 229 -6.97 -1.22 -5.18
CA LEU A 229 -8.07 -1.78 -5.96
C LEU A 229 -8.60 -3.05 -5.27
N HIS A 230 -9.72 -2.95 -4.55
CA HIS A 230 -10.24 -4.05 -3.73
C HIS A 230 -11.26 -4.95 -4.46
N GLY A 231 -11.54 -4.69 -5.73
CA GLY A 231 -12.65 -5.30 -6.46
C GLY A 231 -13.97 -4.56 -6.24
N ARG A 232 -14.96 -4.85 -7.09
CA ARG A 232 -16.29 -4.21 -7.07
C ARG A 232 -17.42 -5.18 -6.68
N ASN A 233 -17.09 -6.20 -5.88
CA ASN A 233 -18.05 -7.19 -5.39
C ASN A 233 -18.86 -6.68 -4.18
N THR A 234 -19.99 -6.00 -4.40
CA THR A 234 -20.79 -5.42 -3.29
C THR A 234 -21.27 -6.48 -2.29
N ASP A 235 -21.79 -7.62 -2.77
CA ASP A 235 -22.32 -8.68 -1.92
C ASP A 235 -21.22 -9.36 -1.10
N GLY A 236 -20.10 -9.69 -1.76
CA GLY A 236 -18.92 -10.24 -1.11
C GLY A 236 -18.36 -9.29 -0.06
N TYR A 237 -18.22 -8.01 -0.38
CA TYR A 237 -17.63 -7.01 0.51
C TYR A 237 -18.39 -6.87 1.84
N LEU A 238 -19.72 -6.98 1.80
CA LEU A 238 -20.57 -6.86 2.98
C LEU A 238 -20.78 -8.18 3.73
N ARG A 239 -20.93 -9.30 3.01
CA ARG A 239 -21.37 -10.58 3.58
C ARG A 239 -20.32 -11.67 3.60
N GLY A 240 -19.20 -11.47 2.89
CA GLY A 240 -18.13 -12.43 2.77
C GLY A 240 -17.53 -12.79 4.13
N ARG A 241 -17.30 -14.09 4.34
CA ARG A 241 -16.71 -14.68 5.54
C ARG A 241 -15.20 -14.81 5.40
N THR A 242 -14.70 -14.96 4.18
CA THR A 242 -13.26 -14.99 3.87
C THR A 242 -12.78 -13.74 3.13
N VAL A 243 -11.47 -13.50 3.12
CA VAL A 243 -10.85 -12.40 2.35
C VAL A 243 -11.12 -12.58 0.84
N ALA A 244 -11.00 -13.80 0.34
CA ALA A 244 -11.27 -14.14 -1.06
C ALA A 244 -12.75 -13.94 -1.44
N GLU A 245 -13.69 -14.23 -0.55
CA GLU A 245 -15.12 -13.94 -0.78
C GLU A 245 -15.38 -12.43 -0.79
N ARG A 246 -14.69 -11.66 0.07
CA ARG A 246 -14.89 -10.20 0.17
C ARG A 246 -14.36 -9.42 -1.02
N PHE A 247 -13.17 -9.78 -1.47
CA PHE A 247 -12.44 -9.03 -2.49
C PHE A 247 -12.36 -9.77 -3.83
N GLY A 248 -12.93 -10.97 -3.92
CA GLY A 248 -12.96 -11.75 -5.16
C GLY A 248 -13.76 -11.02 -6.23
N TRP A 249 -13.04 -10.48 -7.20
CA TRP A 249 -13.59 -9.74 -8.33
C TRP A 249 -12.64 -9.82 -9.51
N ARG A 250 -13.18 -10.18 -10.67
CA ARG A 250 -12.44 -10.15 -11.93
C ARG A 250 -12.82 -8.88 -12.67
N TYR A 251 -11.91 -7.91 -12.66
CA TYR A 251 -12.12 -6.64 -13.35
C TYR A 251 -12.33 -6.86 -14.86
N SER A 252 -13.34 -6.19 -15.43
CA SER A 252 -13.58 -6.17 -16.88
C SER A 252 -12.60 -5.23 -17.59
N ASP A 253 -12.50 -5.31 -18.92
CA ASP A 253 -11.66 -4.37 -19.69
C ASP A 253 -12.15 -2.91 -19.54
N ASP A 254 -13.46 -2.69 -19.49
CA ASP A 254 -14.04 -1.36 -19.29
C ASP A 254 -13.69 -0.78 -17.91
N GLU A 255 -13.77 -1.60 -16.86
CA GLU A 255 -13.35 -1.21 -15.51
C GLU A 255 -11.86 -0.91 -15.45
N LEU A 256 -11.02 -1.72 -16.12
CA LEU A 256 -9.59 -1.47 -16.19
C LEU A 256 -9.24 -0.23 -17.03
N ALA A 257 -10.00 0.07 -18.08
CA ALA A 257 -9.84 1.28 -18.87
C ALA A 257 -10.20 2.54 -18.03
N GLU A 258 -11.26 2.45 -17.22
CA GLU A 258 -11.63 3.48 -16.25
C GLU A 258 -10.50 3.70 -15.22
N ILE A 259 -9.96 2.61 -14.65
CA ILE A 259 -8.84 2.66 -13.70
C ILE A 259 -7.58 3.25 -14.37
N ALA A 260 -7.28 2.89 -15.61
CA ALA A 260 -6.16 3.45 -16.36
C ALA A 260 -6.32 4.97 -16.55
N ALA A 261 -7.54 5.43 -16.86
CA ALA A 261 -7.83 6.86 -16.97
C ALA A 261 -7.64 7.57 -15.63
N ARG A 262 -8.09 6.99 -14.51
CA ARG A 262 -7.87 7.52 -13.16
C ARG A 262 -6.39 7.64 -12.82
N ALA A 263 -5.62 6.57 -13.04
CA ALA A 263 -4.17 6.56 -12.79
C ALA A 263 -3.43 7.61 -13.63
N ARG A 264 -3.79 7.78 -14.91
CA ARG A 264 -3.24 8.85 -15.76
C ARG A 264 -3.59 10.25 -15.26
N ARG A 265 -4.80 10.45 -14.72
CA ARG A 265 -5.17 11.74 -14.12
C ARG A 265 -4.30 12.07 -12.92
N LEU A 266 -4.13 11.11 -11.99
CA LEU A 266 -3.24 11.26 -10.83
C LEU A 266 -1.79 11.51 -11.25
N ALA A 267 -1.31 10.83 -12.31
CA ALA A 267 0.04 11.00 -12.85
C ALA A 267 0.30 12.39 -13.46
N ARG A 268 -0.72 13.23 -13.69
CA ARG A 268 -0.50 14.62 -14.09
C ARG A 268 -0.14 15.53 -12.91
N GLU A 269 -0.42 15.10 -11.69
CA GLU A 269 -0.26 15.90 -10.46
C GLU A 269 0.80 15.31 -9.50
N ALA A 270 1.06 14.00 -9.58
CA ALA A 270 2.07 13.31 -8.79
C ALA A 270 3.18 12.70 -9.66
N ARG A 271 4.44 12.77 -9.19
CA ARG A 271 5.61 12.20 -9.88
C ARG A 271 5.58 10.67 -9.96
N ALA A 272 4.93 10.00 -9.02
CA ALA A 272 4.67 8.57 -9.06
C ALA A 272 3.22 8.26 -8.67
N VAL A 273 2.64 7.24 -9.30
CA VAL A 273 1.33 6.67 -8.94
C VAL A 273 1.51 5.19 -8.69
N HIS A 274 1.30 4.75 -7.45
CA HIS A 274 1.31 3.34 -7.10
C HIS A 274 -0.10 2.78 -7.24
N VAL A 275 -0.28 1.73 -8.05
CA VAL A 275 -1.58 1.08 -8.28
C VAL A 275 -1.48 -0.38 -7.84
N MET A 276 -2.12 -0.70 -6.72
CA MET A 276 -2.03 -2.01 -6.07
C MET A 276 -3.36 -2.76 -6.14
N PHE A 277 -3.37 -3.89 -6.86
CA PHE A 277 -4.50 -4.81 -6.91
C PHE A 277 -4.55 -5.69 -5.66
N ASN A 278 -5.66 -5.63 -4.92
CA ASN A 278 -5.89 -6.35 -3.68
C ASN A 278 -7.11 -7.31 -3.76
N ASN A 279 -7.62 -7.56 -4.95
CA ASN A 279 -8.68 -8.52 -5.29
C ASN A 279 -8.14 -9.97 -5.37
N ASN A 280 -7.41 -10.42 -4.35
CA ASN A 280 -6.60 -11.66 -4.37
C ASN A 280 -7.44 -12.95 -4.27
N ARG A 281 -8.34 -13.21 -5.22
CA ARG A 281 -8.99 -14.52 -5.37
C ARG A 281 -8.42 -15.23 -6.60
N GLY A 282 -7.86 -16.42 -6.40
CA GLY A 282 -7.21 -17.16 -7.48
C GLY A 282 -6.12 -16.32 -8.15
N ASP A 283 -6.19 -16.17 -9.47
CA ASP A 283 -5.30 -15.32 -10.28
C ASP A 283 -5.84 -13.90 -10.57
N ASP A 284 -6.96 -13.49 -9.98
CA ASP A 284 -7.70 -12.27 -10.39
C ASP A 284 -6.83 -11.00 -10.31
N ALA A 285 -6.05 -10.82 -9.23
CA ALA A 285 -5.20 -9.63 -9.04
C ALA A 285 -4.02 -9.55 -10.03
N PRO A 286 -3.14 -10.56 -10.17
CA PRO A 286 -2.04 -10.49 -11.13
C PRO A 286 -2.54 -10.43 -12.58
N THR A 287 -3.65 -11.10 -12.91
CA THR A 287 -4.26 -11.02 -14.24
C THR A 287 -4.77 -9.60 -14.53
N ALA A 288 -5.47 -8.96 -13.58
CA ALA A 288 -5.92 -7.58 -13.72
C ALA A 288 -4.75 -6.58 -13.80
N ALA A 289 -3.70 -6.79 -12.99
CA ALA A 289 -2.49 -5.97 -13.01
C ALA A 289 -1.78 -6.04 -14.38
N ALA A 290 -1.62 -7.23 -14.96
CA ALA A 290 -1.02 -7.40 -16.28
C ALA A 290 -1.84 -6.71 -17.39
N ARG A 291 -3.17 -6.85 -17.36
CA ARG A 291 -4.07 -6.18 -18.31
C ARG A 291 -4.01 -4.66 -18.18
N LEU A 292 -3.98 -4.12 -16.96
CA LEU A 292 -3.82 -2.68 -16.74
C LEU A 292 -2.49 -2.17 -17.33
N ARG A 293 -1.39 -2.92 -17.15
CA ARG A 293 -0.09 -2.57 -17.75
C ARG A 293 -0.15 -2.50 -19.28
N ALA A 294 -0.88 -3.43 -19.92
CA ALA A 294 -1.09 -3.38 -21.37
C ALA A 294 -1.90 -2.14 -21.79
N LEU A 295 -3.00 -1.81 -21.08
CA LEU A 295 -3.80 -0.60 -21.32
C LEU A 295 -3.02 0.71 -21.10
N LEU A 296 -2.03 0.67 -20.21
CA LEU A 296 -1.10 1.76 -19.95
C LEU A 296 0.07 1.82 -20.95
N GLY A 297 0.19 0.85 -21.87
CA GLY A 297 1.28 0.77 -22.84
C GLY A 297 2.63 0.39 -22.25
N GLN A 298 2.65 -0.22 -21.06
CA GLN A 298 3.88 -0.62 -20.36
C GLN A 298 4.42 -1.98 -20.83
N ILE A 299 3.58 -2.76 -21.50
CA ILE A 299 3.88 -4.03 -22.15
C ILE A 299 3.04 -4.13 -23.42
N GLU A 300 3.52 -4.88 -24.42
CA GLU A 300 2.81 -5.04 -25.71
C GLU A 300 1.46 -5.74 -25.56
N SER A 301 1.39 -6.76 -24.71
CA SER A 301 0.16 -7.48 -24.40
C SER A 301 0.29 -8.13 -23.03
N ALA A 302 -0.84 -8.33 -22.35
CA ALA A 302 -0.85 -9.12 -21.13
C ALA A 302 -0.51 -10.57 -21.47
N PRO A 303 0.47 -11.20 -20.80
CA PRO A 303 0.75 -12.61 -21.03
C PRO A 303 -0.51 -13.45 -20.74
N PRO A 304 -0.75 -14.53 -21.49
CA PRO A 304 -1.87 -15.42 -21.21
C PRO A 304 -1.78 -15.97 -19.78
N ALA A 305 -2.92 -16.10 -19.11
CA ALA A 305 -3.01 -16.80 -17.83
C ALA A 305 -2.41 -18.23 -17.98
N ALA A 306 -1.71 -18.69 -16.94
CA ALA A 306 -0.67 -19.73 -16.96
C ALA A 306 -0.80 -20.86 -18.02
N GLY A 307 0.32 -21.15 -18.69
CA GLY A 307 0.48 -22.32 -19.57
C GLY A 307 1.57 -22.20 -20.65
N ALA A 308 2.00 -20.99 -21.01
CA ALA A 308 3.04 -20.79 -22.01
C ALA A 308 4.34 -20.24 -21.39
N SER A 309 5.39 -21.07 -21.44
CA SER A 309 6.76 -20.60 -21.36
C SER A 309 6.98 -19.56 -22.46
N THR A 310 7.10 -18.30 -22.09
CA THR A 310 7.67 -17.27 -22.96
C THR A 310 9.02 -16.86 -22.39
N SER A 311 10.07 -17.52 -22.86
CA SER A 311 11.40 -16.91 -22.85
C SER A 311 11.36 -15.75 -23.84
N GLY A 312 11.43 -14.50 -23.38
CA GLY A 312 11.66 -13.39 -24.32
C GLY A 312 11.19 -12.00 -23.93
N ALA A 313 10.42 -11.80 -22.86
CA ALA A 313 10.05 -10.45 -22.44
C ALA A 313 10.97 -9.98 -21.30
N THR A 314 12.07 -9.30 -21.65
CA THR A 314 12.80 -8.50 -20.66
C THR A 314 11.91 -7.31 -20.30
N PRO A 315 11.49 -7.14 -19.04
CA PRO A 315 10.76 -5.95 -18.65
C PRO A 315 11.67 -4.75 -18.90
N THR A 316 11.16 -3.75 -19.60
CA THR A 316 11.80 -2.44 -19.61
C THR A 316 11.92 -2.03 -18.15
N ALA A 317 13.16 -1.92 -17.64
CA ALA A 317 13.40 -1.49 -16.28
C ALA A 317 12.61 -0.19 -16.07
N ALA A 318 11.71 -0.18 -15.07
CA ALA A 318 11.13 1.08 -14.64
C ALA A 318 12.32 2.00 -14.38
N ARG A 319 12.32 3.19 -15.00
CA ARG A 319 13.38 4.18 -14.74
C ARG A 319 13.50 4.28 -13.22
N PRO A 320 14.70 4.10 -12.65
CA PRO A 320 14.86 4.19 -11.21
C PRO A 320 14.27 5.53 -10.79
N VAL A 321 13.29 5.49 -9.89
CA VAL A 321 12.89 6.70 -9.17
C VAL A 321 14.13 7.05 -8.35
N SER A 322 14.94 7.95 -8.89
CA SER A 322 16.18 8.38 -8.25
C SER A 322 15.86 8.87 -6.85
N ARG A 323 16.61 8.39 -5.85
CA ARG A 323 16.61 9.03 -4.54
C ARG A 323 17.20 10.44 -4.66
N LEU A 324 16.45 11.43 -4.10
CA LEU A 324 16.90 12.74 -3.57
C LEU A 324 17.34 13.77 -4.66
N PRO A 325 17.31 15.12 -4.45
CA PRO A 325 17.00 15.94 -3.27
C PRO A 325 15.92 17.06 -3.48
N SER A 326 15.61 17.77 -2.38
CA SER A 326 14.90 19.06 -2.23
C SER A 326 13.42 19.15 -2.62
N ASP A 327 12.56 18.51 -1.83
CA ASP A 327 11.40 19.24 -1.31
C ASP A 327 11.67 19.49 0.16
N GLU A 328 11.29 20.65 0.68
CA GLU A 328 11.31 20.88 2.12
C GLU A 328 10.59 19.70 2.82
N PRO A 329 11.21 19.07 3.83
CA PRO A 329 10.52 18.04 4.59
C PRO A 329 9.21 18.65 5.14
N PRO A 330 8.09 17.92 5.18
CA PRO A 330 6.89 18.37 5.91
C PRO A 330 7.29 18.91 7.29
N ARG A 331 6.56 19.89 7.86
CA ARG A 331 6.93 20.53 9.15
C ARG A 331 7.30 19.52 10.23
N LEU A 332 6.51 18.45 10.39
CA LEU A 332 6.78 17.36 11.35
C LEU A 332 8.13 16.65 11.14
N TRP A 333 8.64 16.63 9.91
CA TRP A 333 9.92 16.03 9.57
C TRP A 333 11.07 17.00 9.82
N GLN A 334 10.87 18.29 9.54
CA GLN A 334 11.85 19.34 9.91
C GLN A 334 12.02 19.37 11.43
N GLU A 335 10.92 19.39 12.18
CA GLU A 335 10.92 19.34 13.64
C GLU A 335 11.68 18.12 14.20
N ARG A 336 11.57 16.94 13.55
CA ARG A 336 12.33 15.75 13.97
C ARG A 336 13.83 15.82 13.65
N VAL A 337 14.17 16.40 12.51
CA VAL A 337 15.58 16.62 12.14
C VAL A 337 16.22 17.61 13.09
N ASP A 338 15.49 18.64 13.49
CA ASP A 338 15.95 19.71 14.38
C ASP A 338 15.95 19.29 15.86
N ASP A 339 14.95 18.52 16.32
CA ASP A 339 14.87 17.95 17.67
C ASP A 339 14.28 16.53 17.64
N PRO A 340 15.13 15.48 17.67
CA PRO A 340 14.67 14.08 17.68
C PRO A 340 13.76 13.72 18.87
N THR A 341 13.74 14.53 19.94
CA THR A 341 12.99 14.28 21.18
C THR A 341 11.61 14.96 21.25
N ALA A 342 11.28 15.84 20.29
CA ALA A 342 10.07 16.66 20.33
C ALA A 342 8.75 15.86 20.29
N GLY A 343 8.71 14.73 19.57
CA GLY A 343 7.49 13.90 19.41
C GLY A 343 7.12 12.97 20.58
N ALA A 344 7.85 13.02 21.70
CA ALA A 344 7.64 12.13 22.86
C ALA A 344 6.67 12.68 23.93
N ARG A 345 6.01 13.82 23.69
CA ARG A 345 5.04 14.42 24.64
C ARG A 345 3.58 14.10 24.32
#